data_AF-A0A1I4FIR1-F1
#
_entry.id   AF-A0A1I4FIR1-F1
#
_cell.length_a   1.000
_cell.length_b   1.000
_cell.length_c   1.000
_cell.angle_alpha   90.00
_cell.angle_beta   90.00
_cell.angle_gamma   90.00
#
_symmetry.space_group_name_H-M   'P 1'
#
loop_
_entity.id
_entity.type
_entity.pdbx_description
1 polymer ?
#
loop_
_entity_poly.entity_id
_entity_poly.type
_entity_poly.pdbx_seq_one_letter_code
_entity_poly.pdbx_strand_id
1 'polypeptide(L)'
;MRLEDYWGVGPKTSERLRETLGTEAAIGAIESADIRALVDAGVSRGRATRILRRANGDAGMAMLGTSDARDVYDELLSLAGEYAVTEHAADRIRVLTPLTDREAIESRLDEVLDATDAWRELDDTDREAVLDAFAQYDERGGTERAAVEAALALREAGLRGGAFAALDDVDPDALREAAGALGYVEDGRVVEGADDELDRLRAKHEEASALSNSAFDVLDTVRDSGVRSLEDFESAVVEYVARETDLTRGEVQSAAADDPVDAADFVSTTLRALATDLETQVERREETVRAELDEAVETARTDVDAAVAAVDDIAFFLSLARFAVAHDLRRPTLTDDGLAVTEARNLLLDGEVQPVTYGVGTHGVAGGTVTPPSGDRVTVLTGANSGGKTTLLETLSQVTLLTAMGLPVPAASAEVGQFDTVVFHRRHASFNAGVLESTLKSIVPPLTNDGRTLMLVDEFEAITEPGRAADLLNGLVQLTVDRGGLGVYVTHLADELSPLPPEARIDGIFAEGLTQDLALRVDYQPRFGTVGKSTPEFIVSRLVANATDRSVRQGFEALAAAVGEEAVQQTLSDVQLSSE
;
A
#
# COMPACT_ATOMS: atom_id res chain seq x y z
N MET A 1 -23.24 12.27 8.22
CA MET A 1 -22.74 11.69 9.48
C MET A 1 -21.97 12.74 10.26
N ARG A 2 -21.83 12.63 11.59
CA ARG A 2 -20.93 13.50 12.37
C ARG A 2 -19.58 12.80 12.52
N LEU A 3 -18.48 13.56 12.55
CA LEU A 3 -17.13 13.01 12.74
C LEU A 3 -16.97 12.16 14.01
N GLU A 4 -17.70 12.50 15.10
CA GLU A 4 -17.70 11.70 16.33
C GLU A 4 -18.41 10.35 16.20
N ASP A 5 -19.19 10.16 15.13
CA ASP A 5 -19.81 8.87 14.83
C ASP A 5 -18.76 7.87 14.29
N TYR A 6 -17.58 8.35 13.84
CA TYR A 6 -16.43 7.51 13.49
C TYR A 6 -15.64 7.11 14.74
N TRP A 7 -15.51 5.80 14.94
CA TRP A 7 -14.86 5.26 16.13
C TRP A 7 -13.36 5.63 16.19
N GLY A 8 -12.90 6.11 17.35
CA GLY A 8 -11.51 6.58 17.55
C GLY A 8 -11.33 8.08 17.30
N VAL A 9 -12.32 8.73 16.69
CA VAL A 9 -12.46 10.18 16.58
C VAL A 9 -13.15 10.71 17.85
N GLY A 10 -12.37 10.83 18.92
CA GLY A 10 -12.83 11.48 20.15
C GLY A 10 -13.08 12.99 19.96
N PRO A 11 -13.74 13.67 20.91
CA PRO A 11 -14.12 15.08 20.78
C PRO A 11 -12.98 16.00 20.35
N LYS A 12 -11.78 15.81 20.93
CA LYS A 12 -10.57 16.58 20.57
C LYS A 12 -10.08 16.34 19.14
N THR A 13 -10.23 15.11 18.64
CA THR A 13 -9.82 14.76 17.27
C THR A 13 -10.87 15.25 16.28
N SER A 14 -12.16 15.12 16.61
CA SER A 14 -13.27 15.70 15.85
C SER A 14 -13.10 17.21 15.69
N GLU A 15 -12.88 17.93 16.81
CA GLU A 15 -12.64 19.38 16.82
C GLU A 15 -11.45 19.75 15.94
N ARG A 16 -10.31 19.07 16.10
CA ARG A 16 -9.11 19.33 15.30
C ARG A 16 -9.31 19.12 13.80
N LEU A 17 -9.99 18.03 13.41
CA LEU A 17 -10.31 17.75 12.02
C LEU A 17 -11.26 18.80 11.44
N ARG A 18 -12.29 19.21 12.19
CA ARG A 18 -13.21 20.27 11.78
C ARG A 18 -12.52 21.62 11.62
N GLU A 19 -11.61 21.97 12.53
CA GLU A 19 -10.88 23.24 12.49
C GLU A 19 -9.88 23.30 11.33
N THR A 20 -9.27 22.17 10.97
CA THR A 20 -8.18 22.16 9.97
C THR A 20 -8.69 21.86 8.56
N LEU A 21 -9.59 20.88 8.40
CA LEU A 21 -10.09 20.43 7.10
C LEU A 21 -11.52 20.88 6.82
N GLY A 22 -12.29 21.22 7.86
CA GLY A 22 -13.76 21.29 7.75
C GLY A 22 -14.41 19.90 7.88
N THR A 23 -15.72 19.88 8.09
CA THR A 23 -16.43 18.63 8.40
C THR A 23 -16.57 17.71 7.21
N GLU A 24 -16.91 18.23 6.02
CA GLU A 24 -17.10 17.40 4.82
C GLU A 24 -15.78 16.79 4.34
N ALA A 25 -14.72 17.60 4.18
CA ALA A 25 -13.41 17.09 3.77
C ALA A 25 -12.83 16.08 4.77
N ALA A 26 -13.05 16.27 6.08
CA ALA A 26 -12.62 15.29 7.07
C ALA A 26 -13.41 13.97 7.00
N ILE A 27 -14.70 14.00 6.63
CA ILE A 27 -15.48 12.78 6.40
C ILE A 27 -15.00 12.09 5.13
N GLY A 28 -14.82 12.85 4.05
CA GLY A 28 -14.27 12.35 2.79
C GLY A 28 -12.92 11.67 2.98
N ALA A 29 -11.99 12.30 3.73
CA ALA A 29 -10.69 11.71 4.06
C ALA A 29 -10.79 10.39 4.86
N ILE A 30 -11.82 10.24 5.71
CA ILE A 30 -12.02 8.98 6.43
C ILE A 30 -12.57 7.90 5.50
N GLU A 31 -13.55 8.25 4.67
CA GLU A 31 -14.21 7.34 3.73
C GLU A 31 -13.26 6.88 2.60
N SER A 32 -12.38 7.76 2.13
CA SER A 32 -11.34 7.45 1.13
C SER A 32 -10.06 6.85 1.72
N ALA A 33 -10.00 6.63 3.03
CA ALA A 33 -8.80 6.14 3.71
C ALA A 33 -7.53 7.02 3.55
N ASP A 34 -7.71 8.34 3.45
CA ASP A 34 -6.62 9.30 3.32
C ASP A 34 -5.88 9.52 4.66
N ILE A 35 -4.81 8.76 4.87
CA ILE A 35 -3.95 8.90 6.04
C ILE A 35 -3.30 10.29 6.08
N ARG A 36 -2.94 10.88 4.93
CA ARG A 36 -2.21 12.15 4.86
C ARG A 36 -3.07 13.31 5.29
N ALA A 37 -4.28 13.42 4.75
CA ALA A 37 -5.22 14.46 5.18
C ALA A 37 -5.42 14.45 6.71
N LEU A 38 -5.53 13.26 7.32
CA LEU A 38 -5.61 13.13 8.77
C LEU A 38 -4.30 13.54 9.48
N VAL A 39 -3.15 13.19 8.92
CA VAL A 39 -1.83 13.55 9.47
C VAL A 39 -1.55 15.05 9.39
N ASP A 40 -1.86 15.67 8.26
CA ASP A 40 -1.71 17.10 8.01
C ASP A 40 -2.67 17.91 8.90
N ALA A 41 -3.85 17.34 9.19
CA ALA A 41 -4.75 17.85 10.22
C ALA A 41 -4.26 17.61 11.68
N GLY A 42 -3.06 17.08 11.86
CA GLY A 42 -2.40 16.93 13.15
C GLY A 42 -2.77 15.65 13.92
N VAL A 43 -3.28 14.62 13.25
CA VAL A 43 -3.42 13.27 13.83
C VAL A 43 -2.10 12.50 13.63
N SER A 44 -1.62 11.76 14.63
CA SER A 44 -0.41 10.96 14.40
C SER A 44 -0.70 9.84 13.40
N ARG A 45 0.27 9.50 12.52
CA ARG A 45 0.12 8.46 11.49
C ARG A 45 -0.46 7.15 12.04
N GLY A 46 0.12 6.61 13.11
CA GLY A 46 -0.40 5.38 13.74
C GLY A 46 -1.79 5.50 14.36
N ARG A 47 -2.24 6.72 14.71
CA ARG A 47 -3.62 6.96 15.13
C ARG A 47 -4.57 7.08 13.94
N ALA A 48 -4.16 7.74 12.86
CA ALA A 48 -4.90 7.83 11.61
C ALA A 48 -5.20 6.42 11.05
N THR A 49 -4.17 5.57 10.90
CA THR A 49 -4.34 4.17 10.45
C THR A 49 -5.33 3.39 11.33
N ARG A 50 -5.29 3.58 12.66
CA ARG A 50 -6.22 2.90 13.57
C ARG A 50 -7.67 3.38 13.43
N ILE A 51 -7.87 4.68 13.23
CA ILE A 51 -9.20 5.27 12.98
C ILE A 51 -9.75 4.69 11.67
N LEU A 52 -8.95 4.74 10.61
CA LEU A 52 -9.36 4.29 9.27
C LEU A 52 -9.66 2.79 9.21
N ARG A 53 -8.79 1.92 9.73
CA ARG A 53 -9.06 0.46 9.78
C ARG A 53 -10.37 0.14 10.51
N ARG A 54 -10.69 0.89 11.55
CA ARG A 54 -11.90 0.66 12.33
C ARG A 54 -13.15 1.24 11.67
N ALA A 55 -13.02 2.36 10.96
CA ALA A 55 -14.07 2.91 10.11
C ALA A 55 -14.41 1.95 8.95
N ASN A 56 -13.38 1.36 8.33
CA ASN A 56 -13.53 0.51 7.13
C ASN A 56 -13.89 -0.95 7.45
N GLY A 57 -13.71 -1.43 8.67
CA GLY A 57 -14.10 -2.80 9.01
C GLY A 57 -13.72 -3.26 10.42
N ASP A 58 -14.37 -2.70 11.45
CA ASP A 58 -14.17 -3.15 12.85
C ASP A 58 -14.45 -4.66 13.02
N ALA A 59 -15.48 -5.16 12.32
CA ALA A 59 -15.85 -6.56 12.36
C ALA A 59 -14.73 -7.47 11.82
N GLY A 60 -14.05 -7.05 10.74
CA GLY A 60 -12.92 -7.77 10.16
C GLY A 60 -11.71 -7.85 11.09
N MET A 61 -11.47 -6.80 11.87
CA MET A 61 -10.35 -6.77 12.82
C MET A 61 -10.50 -7.77 13.98
N ALA A 62 -11.72 -8.22 14.28
CA ALA A 62 -11.96 -9.26 15.28
C ALA A 62 -11.39 -10.63 14.86
N MET A 63 -11.16 -10.83 13.56
CA MET A 63 -10.50 -12.03 13.02
C MET A 63 -9.09 -12.21 13.58
N LEU A 64 -8.37 -11.13 13.90
CA LEU A 64 -7.00 -11.17 14.41
C LEU A 64 -7.00 -11.49 15.91
N GLY A 65 -7.16 -12.77 16.26
CA GLY A 65 -7.39 -13.23 17.63
C GLY A 65 -6.20 -13.04 18.58
N THR A 66 -5.00 -12.83 18.05
CA THR A 66 -3.76 -12.64 18.83
C THR A 66 -2.89 -11.52 18.25
N SER A 67 -1.93 -11.05 19.04
CA SER A 67 -0.95 -10.07 18.58
C SER A 67 -0.07 -10.62 17.45
N ASP A 68 0.33 -11.89 17.52
CA ASP A 68 1.17 -12.48 16.46
C ASP A 68 0.42 -12.58 15.13
N ALA A 69 -0.89 -12.89 15.15
CA ALA A 69 -1.71 -12.86 13.93
C ALA A 69 -1.79 -11.43 13.35
N ARG A 70 -1.86 -10.43 14.24
CA ARG A 70 -1.84 -9.02 13.85
C ARG A 70 -0.49 -8.59 13.28
N ASP A 71 0.61 -9.06 13.84
CA ASP A 71 1.96 -8.79 13.33
C ASP A 71 2.11 -9.29 11.90
N VAL A 72 1.72 -10.55 11.62
CA VAL A 72 1.74 -11.12 10.25
C VAL A 72 0.88 -10.28 9.29
N TYR A 73 -0.32 -9.89 9.72
CA TYR A 73 -1.19 -9.01 8.94
C TYR A 73 -0.54 -7.64 8.65
N ASP A 74 0.10 -7.01 9.65
CA ASP A 74 0.78 -5.72 9.48
C ASP A 74 2.02 -5.84 8.57
N GLU A 75 2.76 -6.95 8.64
CA GLU A 75 3.89 -7.27 7.75
C GLU A 75 3.41 -7.46 6.31
N LEU A 76 2.31 -8.19 6.08
CA LEU A 76 1.72 -8.38 4.75
C LEU A 76 1.28 -7.06 4.10
N LEU A 77 0.60 -6.19 4.85
CA LEU A 77 0.18 -4.88 4.32
C LEU A 77 1.37 -3.94 4.07
N SER A 78 2.41 -4.04 4.89
CA SER A 78 3.65 -3.29 4.67
C SER A 78 4.32 -3.73 3.37
N LEU A 79 4.46 -5.05 3.17
CA LEU A 79 5.03 -5.62 1.95
C LEU A 79 4.19 -5.27 0.71
N ALA A 80 2.87 -5.43 0.75
CA ALA A 80 2.00 -5.06 -0.36
C ALA A 80 2.08 -3.56 -0.69
N GLY A 81 2.21 -2.71 0.33
CA GLY A 81 2.35 -1.26 0.17
C GLY A 81 3.65 -0.81 -0.49
N GLU A 82 4.69 -1.64 -0.55
CA GLU A 82 5.93 -1.34 -1.29
C GLU A 82 5.73 -1.35 -2.82
N TYR A 83 4.65 -1.98 -3.29
CA TYR A 83 4.26 -2.04 -4.69
C TYR A 83 3.25 -0.96 -5.09
N ALA A 84 2.97 -0.01 -4.19
CA ALA A 84 2.07 1.09 -4.49
C ALA A 84 2.59 1.95 -5.66
N VAL A 85 1.69 2.32 -6.58
CA VAL A 85 2.00 3.24 -7.68
C VAL A 85 1.75 4.70 -7.31
N THR A 86 0.89 4.94 -6.32
CA THR A 86 0.70 6.27 -5.71
C THR A 86 0.81 6.19 -4.20
N GLU A 87 1.12 7.31 -3.57
CA GLU A 87 1.19 7.39 -2.13
C GLU A 87 -0.20 7.20 -1.47
N HIS A 88 -1.28 7.63 -2.13
CA HIS A 88 -2.64 7.39 -1.66
C HIS A 88 -3.05 5.90 -1.76
N ALA A 89 -2.67 5.20 -2.85
CA ALA A 89 -2.87 3.76 -2.96
C ALA A 89 -2.12 2.99 -1.85
N ALA A 90 -0.91 3.43 -1.48
CA ALA A 90 -0.17 2.86 -0.36
C ALA A 90 -0.94 3.01 0.97
N ASP A 91 -1.56 4.16 1.19
CA ASP A 91 -2.36 4.44 2.39
C ASP A 91 -3.65 3.59 2.42
N ARG A 92 -4.33 3.43 1.28
CA ARG A 92 -5.48 2.50 1.11
C ARG A 92 -5.10 1.06 1.43
N ILE A 93 -3.97 0.57 0.92
CA ILE A 93 -3.47 -0.79 1.22
C ILE A 93 -3.20 -0.95 2.73
N ARG A 94 -2.56 0.03 3.38
CA ARG A 94 -2.22 -0.04 4.81
C ARG A 94 -3.44 -0.16 5.73
N VAL A 95 -4.63 0.22 5.27
CA VAL A 95 -5.86 0.16 6.05
C VAL A 95 -6.81 -0.95 5.62
N LEU A 96 -6.42 -1.79 4.67
CA LEU A 96 -7.19 -2.98 4.28
C LEU A 96 -7.49 -3.83 5.51
N THR A 97 -8.74 -4.22 5.69
CA THR A 97 -9.16 -5.11 6.76
C THR A 97 -9.66 -6.43 6.19
N PRO A 98 -9.57 -7.54 6.96
CA PRO A 98 -10.24 -8.76 6.59
C PRO A 98 -11.74 -8.52 6.35
N LEU A 99 -12.27 -9.11 5.30
CA LEU A 99 -13.68 -9.07 4.95
C LEU A 99 -14.39 -10.23 5.66
N THR A 100 -15.58 -9.96 6.18
CA THR A 100 -16.39 -10.97 6.88
C THR A 100 -17.36 -11.69 5.95
N ASP A 101 -17.58 -11.16 4.76
CA ASP A 101 -18.54 -11.68 3.79
C ASP A 101 -17.82 -12.32 2.60
N ARG A 102 -18.31 -13.50 2.19
CA ARG A 102 -17.70 -14.29 1.13
C ARG A 102 -17.83 -13.61 -0.23
N GLU A 103 -18.99 -13.01 -0.51
CA GLU A 103 -19.22 -12.32 -1.79
C GLU A 103 -18.30 -11.11 -1.92
N ALA A 104 -18.09 -10.35 -0.83
CA ALA A 104 -17.11 -9.28 -0.80
C ALA A 104 -15.66 -9.76 -1.05
N ILE A 105 -15.27 -10.92 -0.48
CA ILE A 105 -13.95 -11.52 -0.73
C ILE A 105 -13.81 -11.88 -2.21
N GLU A 106 -14.80 -12.55 -2.78
CA GLU A 106 -14.81 -12.98 -4.18
C GLU A 106 -14.77 -11.76 -5.13
N SER A 107 -15.56 -10.72 -4.86
CA SER A 107 -15.59 -9.48 -5.65
C SER A 107 -14.23 -8.78 -5.68
N ARG A 108 -13.57 -8.61 -4.52
CA ARG A 108 -12.24 -7.99 -4.50
C ARG A 108 -11.17 -8.87 -5.15
N LEU A 109 -11.26 -10.19 -4.99
CA LEU A 109 -10.37 -11.13 -5.68
C LEU A 109 -10.51 -11.00 -7.20
N ASP A 110 -11.73 -10.87 -7.71
CA ASP A 110 -12.01 -10.65 -9.12
C ASP A 110 -11.33 -9.37 -9.62
N GLU A 111 -11.56 -8.23 -8.95
CA GLU A 111 -10.96 -6.93 -9.32
C GLU A 111 -9.43 -6.95 -9.29
N VAL A 112 -8.82 -7.53 -8.25
CA VAL A 112 -7.36 -7.63 -8.13
C VAL A 112 -6.78 -8.54 -9.21
N LEU A 113 -7.45 -9.64 -9.55
CA LEU A 113 -6.97 -10.57 -10.56
C LEU A 113 -7.16 -10.04 -11.98
N ASP A 114 -8.24 -9.31 -12.25
CA ASP A 114 -8.44 -8.59 -13.52
C ASP A 114 -7.32 -7.54 -13.72
N ALA A 115 -6.98 -6.78 -12.67
CA ALA A 115 -5.83 -5.86 -12.71
C ALA A 115 -4.49 -6.59 -12.88
N THR A 116 -4.34 -7.77 -12.27
CA THR A 116 -3.14 -8.62 -12.39
C THR A 116 -2.95 -9.10 -13.82
N ASP A 117 -4.01 -9.57 -14.47
CA ASP A 117 -3.95 -10.06 -15.84
C ASP A 117 -3.67 -8.93 -16.82
N ALA A 118 -4.32 -7.77 -16.67
CA ALA A 118 -4.00 -6.59 -17.48
C ALA A 118 -2.53 -6.15 -17.34
N TRP A 119 -2.00 -6.10 -16.11
CA TRP A 119 -0.59 -5.74 -15.88
C TRP A 119 0.39 -6.76 -16.49
N ARG A 120 0.03 -8.04 -16.51
CA ARG A 120 0.83 -9.10 -17.16
C ARG A 120 0.83 -8.99 -18.68
N GLU A 121 -0.28 -8.53 -19.27
CA GLU A 121 -0.43 -8.37 -20.72
C GLU A 121 0.34 -7.17 -21.29
N LEU A 122 0.58 -6.13 -20.48
CA LEU A 122 1.43 -5.00 -20.87
C LEU A 122 2.87 -5.43 -21.15
N ASP A 123 3.47 -4.82 -22.17
CA ASP A 123 4.91 -4.93 -22.40
C ASP A 123 5.71 -4.01 -21.45
N ASP A 124 7.03 -4.12 -21.47
CA ASP A 124 7.87 -3.36 -20.54
C ASP A 124 7.82 -1.84 -20.79
N THR A 125 7.57 -1.40 -22.03
CA THR A 125 7.44 0.03 -22.37
C THR A 125 6.12 0.59 -21.86
N ASP A 126 5.02 -0.13 -22.04
CA ASP A 126 3.71 0.29 -21.53
C ASP A 126 3.68 0.28 -19.99
N ARG A 127 4.34 -0.69 -19.35
CA ARG A 127 4.50 -0.70 -17.88
C ARG A 127 5.25 0.52 -17.36
N GLU A 128 6.33 0.91 -18.03
CA GLU A 128 7.10 2.11 -17.68
C GLU A 128 6.23 3.37 -17.83
N ALA A 129 5.51 3.51 -18.95
CA ALA A 129 4.59 4.62 -19.18
C ALA A 129 3.49 4.73 -18.11
N VAL A 130 2.91 3.60 -17.69
CA VAL A 130 1.91 3.56 -16.61
C VAL A 130 2.49 4.04 -15.27
N LEU A 131 3.70 3.58 -14.92
CA LEU A 131 4.36 3.99 -13.68
C LEU A 131 4.75 5.47 -13.72
N ASP A 132 5.23 5.97 -14.86
CA ASP A 132 5.55 7.38 -15.06
C ASP A 132 4.31 8.28 -14.97
N ALA A 133 3.15 7.81 -15.44
CA ALA A 133 1.89 8.53 -15.32
C ALA A 133 1.50 8.72 -13.83
N PHE A 134 1.60 7.67 -13.03
CA PHE A 134 1.29 7.75 -11.59
C PHE A 134 2.36 8.52 -10.79
N ALA A 135 3.63 8.44 -11.18
CA ALA A 135 4.68 9.26 -10.56
C ALA A 135 4.42 10.76 -10.79
N GLN A 136 4.06 11.14 -12.02
CA GLN A 136 3.67 12.52 -12.34
C GLN A 136 2.39 12.95 -11.61
N TYR A 137 1.44 12.04 -11.44
CA TYR A 137 0.21 12.30 -10.67
C TYR A 137 0.53 12.73 -9.23
N ASP A 138 1.41 11.98 -8.55
CA ASP A 138 1.83 12.29 -7.18
C ASP A 138 2.69 13.56 -7.10
N GLU A 139 3.62 13.76 -8.05
CA GLU A 139 4.44 14.98 -8.13
C GLU A 139 3.59 16.26 -8.25
N ARG A 140 2.43 16.16 -8.90
CA ARG A 140 1.44 17.24 -9.06
C ARG A 140 0.41 17.28 -7.94
N GLY A 141 0.61 16.52 -6.85
CA GLY A 141 -0.21 16.56 -5.65
C GLY A 141 -1.61 15.96 -5.80
N GLY A 142 -1.84 15.11 -6.81
CA GLY A 142 -3.14 14.44 -7.02
C GLY A 142 -4.29 15.40 -7.35
N THR A 143 -4.00 16.50 -8.03
CA THR A 143 -5.02 17.46 -8.50
C THR A 143 -5.92 16.85 -9.58
N GLU A 144 -7.07 17.48 -9.84
CA GLU A 144 -7.98 17.04 -10.93
C GLU A 144 -7.24 16.97 -12.28
N ARG A 145 -6.42 17.99 -12.58
CA ARG A 145 -5.59 18.00 -13.79
C ARG A 145 -4.67 16.79 -13.85
N ALA A 146 -3.97 16.51 -12.74
CA ALA A 146 -3.06 15.39 -12.66
C ALA A 146 -3.79 14.06 -12.88
N ALA A 147 -4.99 13.91 -12.32
CA ALA A 147 -5.82 12.73 -12.54
C ALA A 147 -6.24 12.60 -14.01
N VAL A 148 -6.68 13.68 -14.65
CA VAL A 148 -7.07 13.66 -16.06
C VAL A 148 -5.89 13.30 -16.98
N GLU A 149 -4.72 13.90 -16.74
CA GLU A 149 -3.50 13.57 -17.47
C GLU A 149 -3.08 12.11 -17.27
N ALA A 150 -3.18 11.58 -16.04
CA ALA A 150 -2.94 10.17 -15.75
C ALA A 150 -3.95 9.27 -16.48
N ALA A 151 -5.26 9.58 -16.43
CA ALA A 151 -6.30 8.83 -17.13
C ALA A 151 -6.02 8.74 -18.64
N LEU A 152 -5.63 9.84 -19.27
CA LEU A 152 -5.24 9.88 -20.68
C LEU A 152 -4.00 9.01 -20.96
N ALA A 153 -2.96 9.11 -20.14
CA ALA A 153 -1.75 8.30 -20.30
C ALA A 153 -2.02 6.79 -20.14
N LEU A 154 -2.84 6.40 -19.16
CA LEU A 154 -3.25 5.01 -18.95
C LEU A 154 -4.04 4.45 -20.13
N ARG A 155 -4.93 5.27 -20.71
CA ARG A 155 -5.69 4.93 -21.93
C ARG A 155 -4.75 4.74 -23.12
N GLU A 156 -3.73 5.57 -23.26
CA GLU A 156 -2.75 5.51 -24.35
C GLU A 156 -1.84 4.27 -24.22
N ALA A 157 -1.47 3.89 -22.99
CA ALA A 157 -0.74 2.65 -22.68
C ALA A 157 -1.57 1.37 -22.84
N GLY A 158 -2.83 1.47 -23.26
CA GLY A 158 -3.65 0.32 -23.62
C GLY A 158 -4.41 -0.36 -22.47
N LEU A 159 -4.43 0.22 -21.26
CA LEU A 159 -5.25 -0.28 -20.15
C LEU A 159 -6.74 -0.10 -20.45
N ARG A 160 -7.47 -1.22 -20.53
CA ARG A 160 -8.85 -1.36 -21.02
C ARG A 160 -9.56 -2.49 -20.27
N GLY A 161 -10.88 -2.38 -20.07
CA GLY A 161 -11.71 -3.45 -19.52
C GLY A 161 -11.39 -3.84 -18.07
N GLY A 162 -12.19 -4.75 -17.50
CA GLY A 162 -12.01 -5.25 -16.12
C GLY A 162 -11.91 -4.10 -15.11
N ALA A 163 -10.85 -4.11 -14.28
CA ALA A 163 -10.54 -3.06 -13.31
C ALA A 163 -10.29 -1.65 -13.91
N PHE A 164 -10.14 -1.53 -15.24
CA PHE A 164 -9.90 -0.27 -15.96
C PHE A 164 -11.12 0.18 -16.77
N ALA A 165 -12.21 -0.57 -16.75
CA ALA A 165 -13.42 -0.30 -17.54
C ALA A 165 -14.02 1.09 -17.24
N ALA A 166 -13.79 1.64 -16.05
CA ALA A 166 -14.24 2.98 -15.69
C ALA A 166 -13.65 4.08 -16.60
N LEU A 167 -12.47 3.86 -17.20
CA LEU A 167 -11.88 4.76 -18.19
C LEU A 167 -12.38 4.49 -19.62
N ASP A 168 -13.08 3.39 -19.87
CA ASP A 168 -13.51 3.03 -21.22
C ASP A 168 -14.60 3.95 -21.77
N ASP A 169 -15.46 4.44 -20.88
CA ASP A 169 -16.62 5.27 -21.18
C ASP A 169 -16.33 6.78 -21.19
N VAL A 170 -15.11 7.18 -20.81
CA VAL A 170 -14.72 8.60 -20.70
C VAL A 170 -14.28 9.15 -22.05
N ASP A 171 -14.74 10.37 -22.39
CA ASP A 171 -14.36 11.04 -23.65
C ASP A 171 -12.94 11.63 -23.57
N PRO A 172 -11.95 11.08 -24.32
CA PRO A 172 -10.58 11.56 -24.26
C PRO A 172 -10.38 12.96 -24.86
N ASP A 173 -11.24 13.40 -25.77
CA ASP A 173 -11.14 14.73 -26.37
C ASP A 173 -11.62 15.78 -25.35
N ALA A 174 -12.73 15.50 -24.65
CA ALA A 174 -13.23 16.34 -23.57
C ALA A 174 -12.22 16.43 -22.41
N LEU A 175 -11.58 15.31 -22.04
CA LEU A 175 -10.53 15.29 -21.02
C LEU A 175 -9.31 16.15 -21.42
N ARG A 176 -8.87 16.10 -22.69
CA ARG A 176 -7.73 16.92 -23.13
C ARG A 176 -8.06 18.41 -23.08
N GLU A 177 -9.27 18.79 -23.45
CA GLU A 177 -9.75 20.16 -23.34
C GLU A 177 -9.79 20.63 -21.89
N ALA A 178 -10.36 19.80 -20.99
CA ALA A 178 -10.40 20.08 -19.56
C ALA A 178 -9.01 20.18 -18.93
N ALA A 179 -8.08 19.26 -19.26
CA ALA A 179 -6.71 19.31 -18.75
C ALA A 179 -5.97 20.58 -19.20
N GLY A 180 -6.19 21.00 -20.45
CA GLY A 180 -5.72 22.29 -20.95
C GLY A 180 -6.27 23.44 -20.12
N ALA A 181 -7.59 23.50 -19.94
CA ALA A 181 -8.26 24.56 -19.20
C ALA A 181 -7.82 24.65 -17.72
N LEU A 182 -7.80 23.51 -17.02
CA LEU A 182 -7.29 23.40 -15.65
C LEU A 182 -5.83 23.81 -15.54
N GLY A 183 -5.06 23.65 -16.63
CA GLY A 183 -3.66 24.01 -16.67
C GLY A 183 -3.38 25.51 -16.81
N TYR A 184 -4.39 26.29 -17.20
CA TYR A 184 -4.27 27.73 -17.39
C TYR A 184 -4.78 28.56 -16.21
N VAL A 185 -5.23 27.91 -15.13
CA VAL A 185 -5.73 28.57 -13.92
C VAL A 185 -4.87 28.17 -12.71
N GLU A 186 -4.23 29.16 -12.08
CA GLU A 186 -3.43 28.98 -10.86
C GLU A 186 -3.79 30.06 -9.84
N ASP A 187 -4.08 29.66 -8.59
CA ASP A 187 -4.53 30.57 -7.51
C ASP A 187 -5.69 31.51 -7.91
N GLY A 188 -6.59 31.01 -8.75
CA GLY A 188 -7.75 31.76 -9.27
C GLY A 188 -7.39 32.80 -10.34
N ARG A 189 -6.16 32.81 -10.86
CA ARG A 189 -5.69 33.70 -11.93
C ARG A 189 -5.42 32.92 -13.20
N VAL A 190 -5.62 33.58 -14.34
CA VAL A 190 -5.28 33.04 -15.65
C VAL A 190 -3.77 33.23 -15.87
N VAL A 191 -3.04 32.15 -16.09
CA VAL A 191 -1.59 32.20 -16.33
C VAL A 191 -1.27 32.64 -17.77
N GLU A 192 -0.01 32.97 -18.03
CA GLU A 192 0.47 33.35 -19.38
C GLU A 192 0.33 32.18 -20.36
N GLY A 193 0.00 32.49 -21.62
CA GLY A 193 -0.19 31.53 -22.69
C GLY A 193 -1.60 30.94 -22.79
N ALA A 194 -2.52 31.35 -21.89
CA ALA A 194 -3.93 30.98 -21.97
C ALA A 194 -4.67 31.73 -23.09
N ASP A 195 -4.30 32.99 -23.34
CA ASP A 195 -4.92 33.84 -24.34
C ASP A 195 -3.95 34.92 -24.86
N ASP A 196 -3.66 34.88 -26.16
CA ASP A 196 -2.72 35.80 -26.82
C ASP A 196 -3.10 37.28 -26.70
N GLU A 197 -4.40 37.59 -26.56
CA GLU A 197 -4.88 38.97 -26.38
C GLU A 197 -4.64 39.46 -24.95
N LEU A 198 -4.94 38.64 -23.95
CA LEU A 198 -4.68 38.93 -22.55
C LEU A 198 -3.19 39.16 -22.30
N ASP A 199 -2.33 38.32 -22.86
CA ASP A 199 -0.87 38.46 -22.71
C ASP A 199 -0.36 39.74 -23.35
N ARG A 200 -0.87 40.10 -24.54
CA ARG A 200 -0.57 41.39 -25.19
C ARG A 200 -1.04 42.58 -24.35
N LEU A 201 -2.23 42.53 -23.76
CA LEU A 201 -2.74 43.59 -22.89
C LEU A 201 -1.91 43.73 -21.61
N ARG A 202 -1.47 42.61 -21.03
CA ARG A 202 -0.58 42.59 -19.84
C ARG A 202 0.77 43.23 -20.15
N ALA A 203 1.39 42.90 -21.28
CA ALA A 203 2.64 43.51 -21.72
C ALA A 203 2.49 45.03 -21.91
N LYS A 204 1.44 45.46 -22.62
CA LYS A 204 1.12 46.90 -22.81
C LYS A 204 0.93 47.62 -21.48
N HIS A 205 0.20 47.01 -20.54
CA HIS A 205 -0.03 47.55 -19.20
C HIS A 205 1.27 47.70 -18.41
N GLU A 206 2.16 46.69 -18.47
CA GLU A 206 3.47 46.74 -17.82
C GLU A 206 4.34 47.87 -18.38
N GLU A 207 4.41 48.02 -19.70
CA GLU A 207 5.16 49.09 -20.37
C GLU A 207 4.60 50.47 -20.01
N ALA A 208 3.28 50.65 -20.07
CA ALA A 208 2.62 51.91 -19.68
C ALA A 208 2.83 52.23 -18.18
N SER A 209 2.78 51.22 -17.31
CA SER A 209 3.04 51.36 -15.87
C SER A 209 4.50 51.72 -15.59
N ALA A 210 5.45 51.14 -16.32
CA ALA A 210 6.87 51.48 -16.20
C ALA A 210 7.13 52.94 -16.59
N LEU A 211 6.53 53.41 -17.68
CA LEU A 211 6.58 54.82 -18.07
C LEU A 211 5.91 55.72 -17.03
N SER A 212 4.76 55.33 -16.47
CA SER A 212 4.06 56.07 -15.42
C SER A 212 4.92 56.24 -14.16
N ASN A 213 5.63 55.17 -13.75
CA ASN A 213 6.57 55.19 -12.62
C ASN A 213 7.83 56.03 -12.89
N SER A 214 8.17 56.24 -14.16
CA SER A 214 9.30 57.04 -14.64
C SER A 214 8.86 58.31 -15.40
N ALA A 215 7.69 58.86 -15.06
CA ALA A 215 7.09 59.98 -15.79
C ALA A 215 8.00 61.21 -15.93
N PHE A 216 8.91 61.44 -14.98
CA PHE A 216 9.92 62.50 -15.07
C PHE A 216 10.96 62.25 -16.17
N ASP A 217 11.39 61.00 -16.35
CA ASP A 217 12.34 60.63 -17.40
C ASP A 217 11.70 60.78 -18.79
N VAL A 218 10.40 60.46 -18.90
CA VAL A 218 9.60 60.70 -20.12
C VAL A 218 9.52 62.20 -20.41
N LEU A 219 9.20 63.01 -19.40
CA LEU A 219 9.14 64.48 -19.51
C LEU A 219 10.47 65.07 -20.01
N ASP A 220 11.60 64.67 -19.40
CA ASP A 220 12.92 65.16 -19.78
C ASP A 220 13.32 64.71 -21.18
N THR A 221 13.08 63.44 -21.52
CA THR A 221 13.38 62.87 -22.85
C THR A 221 12.63 63.61 -23.96
N VAL A 222 11.34 63.91 -23.75
CA VAL A 222 10.55 64.63 -24.75
C VAL A 222 10.96 66.10 -24.81
N ARG A 223 11.32 66.75 -23.69
CA ARG A 223 11.83 68.15 -23.70
C ARG A 223 13.14 68.28 -24.46
N ASP A 224 14.05 67.34 -24.29
CA ASP A 224 15.36 67.33 -24.96
C ASP A 224 15.26 67.15 -26.48
N SER A 225 14.10 66.72 -27.00
CA SER A 225 13.83 66.68 -28.44
C SER A 225 13.63 68.06 -29.10
N GLY A 226 13.62 69.15 -28.32
CA GLY A 226 13.66 70.53 -28.83
C GLY A 226 12.29 71.16 -29.15
N VAL A 227 11.25 70.71 -28.45
CA VAL A 227 9.86 71.12 -28.65
C VAL A 227 9.62 72.58 -28.23
N ARG A 228 8.80 73.34 -28.99
CA ARG A 228 8.71 74.82 -28.87
C ARG A 228 7.36 75.35 -28.37
N SER A 229 6.33 74.52 -28.33
CA SER A 229 5.00 74.84 -27.81
C SER A 229 4.45 73.69 -26.96
N LEU A 230 3.43 73.96 -26.15
CA LEU A 230 2.77 72.92 -25.35
C LEU A 230 2.05 71.90 -26.24
N GLU A 231 1.35 72.35 -27.29
CA GLU A 231 0.69 71.46 -28.26
C GLU A 231 1.68 70.53 -28.99
N ASP A 232 2.84 71.06 -29.39
CA ASP A 232 3.90 70.24 -29.99
C ASP A 232 4.46 69.23 -28.97
N PHE A 233 4.52 69.62 -27.69
CA PHE A 233 5.02 68.76 -26.60
C PHE A 233 4.05 67.62 -26.31
N GLU A 234 2.75 67.92 -26.19
CA GLU A 234 1.70 66.92 -26.02
C GLU A 234 1.72 65.90 -27.17
N SER A 235 1.82 66.37 -28.41
CA SER A 235 1.95 65.49 -29.59
C SER A 235 3.20 64.61 -29.53
N ALA A 236 4.33 65.16 -29.08
CA ALA A 236 5.58 64.42 -28.95
C ALA A 236 5.56 63.38 -27.82
N VAL A 237 4.88 63.67 -26.69
CA VAL A 237 4.64 62.69 -25.63
C VAL A 237 3.78 61.54 -26.15
N VAL A 238 2.69 61.85 -26.87
CA VAL A 238 1.80 60.81 -27.43
C VAL A 238 2.57 59.88 -28.39
N GLU A 239 3.38 60.43 -29.30
CA GLU A 239 4.23 59.64 -30.20
C GLU A 239 5.32 58.85 -29.45
N TYR A 240 5.92 59.44 -28.42
CA TYR A 240 6.91 58.77 -27.59
C TYR A 240 6.31 57.56 -26.88
N VAL A 241 5.18 57.74 -26.19
CA VAL A 241 4.50 56.68 -25.44
C VAL A 241 4.02 55.58 -26.37
N ALA A 242 3.39 55.92 -27.51
CA ALA A 242 2.93 54.93 -28.49
C ALA A 242 4.07 54.03 -28.99
N ARG A 243 5.26 54.61 -29.21
CA ARG A 243 6.45 53.88 -29.66
C ARG A 243 7.06 52.99 -28.57
N GLU A 244 6.94 53.36 -27.29
CA GLU A 244 7.50 52.62 -26.16
C GLU A 244 6.54 51.58 -25.56
N THR A 245 5.26 51.55 -25.97
CA THR A 245 4.21 50.70 -25.34
C THR A 245 3.46 49.77 -26.31
N ASP A 246 3.93 49.63 -27.56
CA ASP A 246 3.22 48.95 -28.67
C ASP A 246 1.73 49.36 -28.81
N LEU A 247 1.42 50.61 -28.44
CA LEU A 247 0.10 51.20 -28.56
C LEU A 247 -0.01 52.02 -29.84
N THR A 248 -1.22 52.12 -30.36
CA THR A 248 -1.52 53.10 -31.41
C THR A 248 -1.55 54.50 -30.83
N ARG A 249 -1.21 55.49 -31.66
CA ARG A 249 -1.34 56.92 -31.33
C ARG A 249 -2.75 57.26 -30.83
N GLY A 250 -3.78 56.63 -31.40
CA GLY A 250 -5.17 56.85 -31.03
C GLY A 250 -5.50 56.42 -29.61
N GLU A 251 -4.98 55.27 -29.17
CA GLU A 251 -5.16 54.75 -27.80
C GLU A 251 -4.50 55.68 -26.76
N VAL A 252 -3.28 56.14 -27.03
CA VAL A 252 -2.60 57.07 -26.14
C VAL A 252 -3.31 58.42 -26.09
N GLN A 253 -3.81 58.90 -27.24
CA GLN A 253 -4.52 60.17 -27.32
C GLN A 253 -5.89 60.13 -26.61
N SER A 254 -6.58 58.99 -26.59
CA SER A 254 -7.84 58.85 -25.85
C SER A 254 -7.67 58.90 -24.33
N ALA A 255 -6.48 58.55 -23.82
CA ALA A 255 -6.13 58.65 -22.40
C ALA A 255 -5.41 59.96 -22.05
N ALA A 256 -5.15 60.85 -23.03
CA ALA A 256 -4.44 62.09 -22.81
C ALA A 256 -5.22 63.06 -21.93
N ALA A 257 -4.51 63.83 -21.10
CA ALA A 257 -5.15 64.83 -20.25
C ALA A 257 -5.80 65.95 -21.08
N ASP A 258 -7.09 66.20 -20.86
CA ASP A 258 -7.90 67.16 -21.62
C ASP A 258 -7.57 68.66 -21.35
N ASP A 259 -7.02 68.98 -20.17
CA ASP A 259 -6.66 70.36 -19.77
C ASP A 259 -5.51 70.37 -18.74
N PRO A 260 -4.27 70.03 -19.15
CA PRO A 260 -3.14 69.93 -18.23
C PRO A 260 -2.69 71.30 -17.70
N VAL A 261 -2.32 71.37 -16.41
CA VAL A 261 -1.81 72.59 -15.79
C VAL A 261 -0.42 72.97 -16.34
N ASP A 262 0.42 71.96 -16.59
CA ASP A 262 1.72 72.10 -17.23
C ASP A 262 2.16 70.78 -17.92
N ALA A 263 3.35 70.79 -18.53
CA ALA A 263 3.90 69.64 -19.23
C ALA A 263 4.12 68.40 -18.33
N ALA A 264 4.44 68.59 -17.05
CA ALA A 264 4.64 67.47 -16.10
C ALA A 264 3.28 66.87 -15.69
N ASP A 265 2.29 67.73 -15.46
CA ASP A 265 0.91 67.34 -15.22
C ASP A 265 0.34 66.56 -16.41
N PHE A 266 0.55 67.03 -17.65
CA PHE A 266 0.16 66.31 -18.86
C PHE A 266 0.74 64.90 -18.90
N VAL A 267 2.07 64.75 -18.76
CA VAL A 267 2.74 63.43 -18.82
C VAL A 267 2.24 62.51 -17.72
N SER A 268 2.21 62.99 -16.47
CA SER A 268 1.85 62.14 -15.33
C SER A 268 0.38 61.74 -15.32
N THR A 269 -0.53 62.64 -15.69
CA THR A 269 -1.97 62.36 -15.75
C THR A 269 -2.29 61.43 -16.93
N THR A 270 -1.68 61.67 -18.11
CA THR A 270 -1.86 60.82 -19.29
C THR A 270 -1.36 59.39 -19.03
N LEU A 271 -0.15 59.22 -18.50
CA LEU A 271 0.43 57.90 -18.24
C LEU A 271 -0.34 57.13 -17.16
N ARG A 272 -0.84 57.83 -16.12
CA ARG A 272 -1.70 57.21 -15.10
C ARG A 272 -3.04 56.78 -15.68
N ALA A 273 -3.72 57.65 -16.44
CA ALA A 273 -4.98 57.32 -17.08
C ALA A 273 -4.82 56.13 -18.03
N LEU A 274 -3.76 56.13 -18.84
CA LEU A 274 -3.45 55.04 -19.75
C LEU A 274 -3.18 53.72 -19.03
N ALA A 275 -2.39 53.74 -17.96
CA ALA A 275 -2.14 52.55 -17.14
C ALA A 275 -3.45 52.01 -16.55
N THR A 276 -4.31 52.86 -15.97
CA THR A 276 -5.61 52.44 -15.43
C THR A 276 -6.56 51.90 -16.50
N ASP A 277 -6.59 52.50 -17.70
CA ASP A 277 -7.41 52.00 -18.81
C ASP A 277 -6.95 50.64 -19.30
N LEU A 278 -5.63 50.40 -19.37
CA LEU A 278 -5.06 49.10 -19.72
C LEU A 278 -5.27 48.07 -18.61
N GLU A 279 -5.11 48.44 -17.34
CA GLU A 279 -5.42 47.59 -16.18
C GLU A 279 -6.87 47.10 -16.27
N THR A 280 -7.82 48.02 -16.52
CA THR A 280 -9.24 47.68 -16.69
C THR A 280 -9.49 46.76 -17.89
N GLN A 281 -8.71 46.90 -18.98
CA GLN A 281 -8.80 46.01 -20.13
C GLN A 281 -8.26 44.62 -19.84
N VAL A 282 -7.12 44.52 -19.15
CA VAL A 282 -6.54 43.27 -18.66
C VAL A 282 -7.54 42.56 -17.75
N GLU A 283 -8.09 43.25 -16.75
CA GLU A 283 -9.07 42.67 -15.81
C GLU A 283 -10.29 42.10 -16.54
N ARG A 284 -10.87 42.85 -17.49
CA ARG A 284 -12.04 42.42 -18.26
C ARG A 284 -11.72 41.23 -19.17
N ARG A 285 -10.57 41.24 -19.84
CA ARG A 285 -10.17 40.13 -20.71
C ARG A 285 -9.88 38.89 -19.86
N GLU A 286 -9.22 39.05 -18.72
CA GLU A 286 -8.95 37.98 -17.77
C GLU A 286 -10.25 37.36 -17.22
N GLU A 287 -11.26 38.18 -16.89
CA GLU A 287 -12.59 37.69 -16.50
C GLU A 287 -13.24 36.87 -17.62
N THR A 288 -13.13 37.33 -18.87
CA THR A 288 -13.69 36.62 -20.04
C THR A 288 -12.99 35.28 -20.25
N VAL A 289 -11.66 35.28 -20.28
CA VAL A 289 -10.86 34.06 -20.50
C VAL A 289 -11.09 33.07 -19.36
N ARG A 290 -11.15 33.54 -18.10
CA ARG A 290 -11.50 32.68 -16.97
C ARG A 290 -12.85 32.01 -17.15
N ALA A 291 -13.88 32.77 -17.54
CA ALA A 291 -15.22 32.20 -17.77
C ALA A 291 -15.23 31.16 -18.91
N GLU A 292 -14.45 31.38 -19.97
CA GLU A 292 -14.29 30.41 -21.07
C GLU A 292 -13.60 29.12 -20.60
N LEU A 293 -12.54 29.24 -19.78
CA LEU A 293 -11.83 28.08 -19.19
C LEU A 293 -12.74 27.31 -18.22
N ASP A 294 -13.48 28.02 -17.36
CA ASP A 294 -14.43 27.42 -16.43
C ASP A 294 -15.56 26.68 -17.20
N GLU A 295 -16.09 27.26 -18.27
CA GLU A 295 -17.11 26.62 -19.12
C GLU A 295 -16.58 25.35 -19.81
N ALA A 296 -15.31 25.35 -20.24
CA ALA A 296 -14.66 24.17 -20.81
C ALA A 296 -14.57 23.02 -19.79
N VAL A 297 -14.16 23.31 -18.55
CA VAL A 297 -14.12 22.32 -17.46
C VAL A 297 -15.51 21.83 -17.10
N GLU A 298 -16.50 22.73 -16.98
CA GLU A 298 -17.88 22.37 -16.65
C GLU A 298 -18.54 21.51 -17.73
N THR A 299 -18.24 21.76 -19.01
CA THR A 299 -18.72 20.94 -20.12
C THR A 299 -18.21 19.50 -20.02
N ALA A 300 -16.99 19.30 -19.54
CA ALA A 300 -16.35 18.00 -19.35
C ALA A 300 -16.49 17.45 -17.91
N ARG A 301 -17.25 18.11 -17.02
CA ARG A 301 -17.25 17.80 -15.58
C ARG A 301 -17.53 16.34 -15.25
N THR A 302 -18.48 15.75 -15.96
CA THR A 302 -18.86 14.33 -15.77
C THR A 302 -17.70 13.39 -16.10
N ASP A 303 -16.99 13.66 -17.20
CA ASP A 303 -15.81 12.90 -17.63
C ASP A 303 -14.63 13.10 -16.68
N VAL A 304 -14.41 14.34 -16.19
CA VAL A 304 -13.36 14.66 -15.22
C VAL A 304 -13.60 13.93 -13.89
N ASP A 305 -14.83 13.98 -13.36
CA ASP A 305 -15.19 13.27 -12.12
C ASP A 305 -14.99 11.75 -12.26
N ALA A 306 -15.41 11.19 -13.40
CA ALA A 306 -15.22 9.78 -13.69
C ALA A 306 -13.73 9.43 -13.80
N ALA A 307 -12.92 10.26 -14.45
CA ALA A 307 -11.47 10.07 -14.56
C ALA A 307 -10.78 10.13 -13.19
N VAL A 308 -11.13 11.11 -12.35
CA VAL A 308 -10.58 11.25 -10.99
C VAL A 308 -10.86 10.01 -10.15
N ALA A 309 -12.12 9.55 -10.12
CA ALA A 309 -12.50 8.36 -9.38
C ALA A 309 -11.81 7.10 -9.93
N ALA A 310 -11.78 6.94 -11.26
CA ALA A 310 -11.17 5.79 -11.90
C ALA A 310 -9.66 5.71 -11.65
N VAL A 311 -8.94 6.84 -11.71
CA VAL A 311 -7.49 6.87 -11.50
C VAL A 311 -7.10 6.43 -10.09
N ASP A 312 -7.88 6.83 -9.08
CA ASP A 312 -7.66 6.37 -7.71
C ASP A 312 -7.84 4.85 -7.58
N ASP A 313 -8.98 4.31 -8.05
CA ASP A 313 -9.24 2.87 -7.98
C ASP A 313 -8.25 2.05 -8.80
N ILE A 314 -7.90 2.51 -10.00
CA ILE A 314 -6.85 1.91 -10.83
C ILE A 314 -5.53 1.91 -10.08
N ALA A 315 -5.12 3.03 -9.46
CA ALA A 315 -3.87 3.08 -8.69
C ALA A 315 -3.87 2.01 -7.60
N PHE A 316 -4.98 1.87 -6.87
CA PHE A 316 -5.13 0.87 -5.81
C PHE A 316 -5.06 -0.58 -6.33
N PHE A 317 -5.86 -0.95 -7.33
CA PHE A 317 -5.87 -2.31 -7.87
C PHE A 317 -4.57 -2.66 -8.60
N LEU A 318 -3.99 -1.70 -9.34
CA LEU A 318 -2.71 -1.89 -10.01
C LEU A 318 -1.57 -2.12 -9.01
N SER A 319 -1.61 -1.45 -7.86
CA SER A 319 -0.63 -1.65 -6.78
C SER A 319 -0.70 -3.09 -6.24
N LEU A 320 -1.91 -3.60 -6.00
CA LEU A 320 -2.12 -4.98 -5.56
C LEU A 320 -1.78 -5.99 -6.66
N ALA A 321 -2.04 -5.67 -7.93
CA ALA A 321 -1.63 -6.46 -9.07
C ALA A 321 -0.11 -6.57 -9.20
N ARG A 322 0.62 -5.47 -9.02
CA ARG A 322 2.10 -5.47 -9.01
C ARG A 322 2.64 -6.36 -7.90
N PHE A 323 2.07 -6.27 -6.69
CA PHE A 323 2.38 -7.18 -5.58
C PHE A 323 2.09 -8.64 -5.94
N ALA A 324 0.93 -8.91 -6.55
CA ALA A 324 0.55 -10.25 -6.96
C ALA A 324 1.48 -10.85 -8.02
N VAL A 325 1.89 -10.06 -9.02
CA VAL A 325 2.84 -10.51 -10.05
C VAL A 325 4.23 -10.75 -9.46
N ALA A 326 4.73 -9.83 -8.63
CA ALA A 326 6.07 -9.93 -8.05
C ALA A 326 6.27 -11.20 -7.19
N HIS A 327 5.21 -11.66 -6.55
CA HIS A 327 5.23 -12.84 -5.68
C HIS A 327 4.51 -14.07 -6.24
N ASP A 328 4.15 -14.08 -7.53
CA ASP A 328 3.39 -15.14 -8.22
C ASP A 328 2.14 -15.61 -7.46
N LEU A 329 1.36 -14.65 -6.94
CA LEU A 329 0.15 -14.93 -6.18
C LEU A 329 -0.96 -15.46 -7.10
N ARG A 330 -1.77 -16.38 -6.58
CA ARG A 330 -2.86 -17.06 -7.30
C ARG A 330 -4.18 -17.01 -6.56
N ARG A 331 -5.29 -17.19 -7.29
CA ARG A 331 -6.64 -17.23 -6.72
C ARG A 331 -6.77 -18.41 -5.74
N PRO A 332 -7.16 -18.16 -4.47
CA PRO A 332 -7.60 -19.23 -3.58
C PRO A 332 -9.03 -19.68 -3.93
N THR A 333 -9.35 -20.95 -3.67
CA THR A 333 -10.72 -21.46 -3.70
C THR A 333 -11.32 -21.31 -2.31
N LEU A 334 -12.42 -20.56 -2.21
CA LEU A 334 -13.14 -20.41 -0.95
C LEU A 334 -14.00 -21.64 -0.67
N THR A 335 -13.80 -22.27 0.48
CA THR A 335 -14.51 -23.47 0.92
C THR A 335 -15.27 -23.22 2.23
N ASP A 336 -16.13 -24.16 2.63
CA ASP A 336 -16.87 -24.04 3.90
C ASP A 336 -16.01 -24.45 5.12
N ASP A 337 -15.02 -25.31 4.88
CA ASP A 337 -14.14 -25.91 5.86
C ASP A 337 -12.74 -26.13 5.23
N GLY A 338 -11.75 -26.30 6.09
CA GLY A 338 -10.39 -26.66 5.69
C GLY A 338 -9.46 -25.48 5.47
N LEU A 339 -8.16 -25.78 5.51
CA LEU A 339 -7.09 -24.92 5.04
C LEU A 339 -6.08 -25.85 4.40
N ALA A 340 -5.94 -25.79 3.09
CA ALA A 340 -5.02 -26.61 2.33
C ALA A 340 -4.34 -25.80 1.22
N VAL A 341 -3.05 -26.05 1.05
CA VAL A 341 -2.20 -25.33 0.10
C VAL A 341 -1.30 -26.30 -0.64
N THR A 342 -1.06 -26.01 -1.91
CA THR A 342 -0.09 -26.72 -2.76
C THR A 342 1.03 -25.76 -3.14
N GLU A 343 2.27 -26.17 -2.86
CA GLU A 343 3.48 -25.40 -3.18
C GLU A 343 3.46 -23.95 -2.65
N ALA A 344 2.96 -23.76 -1.42
CA ALA A 344 2.93 -22.45 -0.78
C ALA A 344 4.31 -21.94 -0.40
N ARG A 345 4.51 -20.62 -0.46
CA ARG A 345 5.76 -19.93 -0.14
C ARG A 345 5.51 -18.86 0.91
N ASN A 346 6.42 -18.74 1.87
CA ASN A 346 6.39 -17.65 2.83
C ASN A 346 6.88 -16.36 2.15
N LEU A 347 6.11 -15.28 2.26
CA LEU A 347 6.42 -14.00 1.60
C LEU A 347 7.52 -13.17 2.27
N LEU A 348 7.87 -13.50 3.51
CA LEU A 348 8.82 -12.73 4.33
C LEU A 348 10.21 -13.40 4.39
N LEU A 349 10.40 -14.50 3.67
CA LEU A 349 11.69 -15.16 3.54
C LEU A 349 12.44 -14.66 2.30
N ASP A 350 13.73 -14.40 2.49
CA ASP A 350 14.65 -14.05 1.42
C ASP A 350 15.21 -15.29 0.69
N GLY A 351 15.55 -15.14 -0.59
CA GLY A 351 16.28 -16.15 -1.37
C GLY A 351 15.41 -17.26 -1.95
N GLU A 352 16.02 -18.41 -2.23
CA GLU A 352 15.32 -19.57 -2.79
C GLU A 352 14.55 -20.30 -1.68
N VAL A 353 13.24 -20.08 -1.61
CA VAL A 353 12.35 -20.71 -0.63
C VAL A 353 11.85 -22.06 -1.18
N GLN A 354 11.97 -23.13 -0.40
CA GLN A 354 11.31 -24.41 -0.73
C GLN A 354 9.78 -24.24 -0.58
N PRO A 355 8.99 -24.47 -1.64
CA PRO A 355 7.54 -24.43 -1.53
C PRO A 355 7.02 -25.65 -0.74
N VAL A 356 5.94 -25.47 0.03
CA VAL A 356 5.38 -26.50 0.92
C VAL A 356 3.92 -26.80 0.60
N THR A 357 3.56 -28.08 0.63
CA THR A 357 2.19 -28.56 0.47
C THR A 357 1.69 -29.07 1.81
N TYR A 358 0.60 -28.51 2.33
CA TYR A 358 0.08 -28.87 3.65
C TYR A 358 -1.43 -28.64 3.71
N GLY A 359 -2.13 -29.35 4.60
CA GLY A 359 -3.55 -29.11 4.78
C GLY A 359 -4.12 -29.72 6.06
N VAL A 360 -5.15 -29.08 6.59
CA VAL A 360 -5.94 -29.49 7.76
C VAL A 360 -7.43 -29.23 7.48
N GLY A 361 -8.33 -29.99 8.08
CA GLY A 361 -9.77 -29.91 7.81
C GLY A 361 -10.18 -30.65 6.54
N THR A 362 -11.41 -30.38 6.10
CA THR A 362 -11.96 -30.99 4.88
C THR A 362 -11.53 -30.19 3.66
N HIS A 363 -10.77 -30.81 2.76
CA HIS A 363 -10.32 -30.20 1.49
C HIS A 363 -10.23 -31.24 0.38
N GLY A 364 -10.20 -30.75 -0.87
CA GLY A 364 -10.10 -31.50 -2.12
C GLY A 364 -8.71 -31.50 -2.76
N VAL A 365 -7.70 -30.90 -2.12
CA VAL A 365 -6.35 -30.77 -2.67
C VAL A 365 -5.72 -32.14 -2.87
N ALA A 366 -5.56 -32.52 -4.13
CA ALA A 366 -4.94 -33.77 -4.56
C ALA A 366 -4.10 -33.55 -5.82
N GLY A 367 -2.99 -34.29 -5.98
CA GLY A 367 -2.24 -34.33 -7.24
C GLY A 367 -0.91 -33.58 -7.30
N GLY A 368 -0.35 -33.17 -6.15
CA GLY A 368 1.05 -32.73 -6.04
C GLY A 368 2.06 -33.88 -5.85
N THR A 369 3.33 -33.55 -5.61
CA THR A 369 4.37 -34.52 -5.18
C THR A 369 4.00 -35.25 -3.89
N VAL A 370 3.23 -34.60 -3.02
CA VAL A 370 2.63 -35.17 -1.80
C VAL A 370 1.16 -34.74 -1.73
N THR A 371 0.30 -35.57 -1.13
CA THR A 371 -1.12 -35.26 -0.92
C THR A 371 -1.43 -35.23 0.59
N PRO A 372 -1.85 -34.10 1.15
CA PRO A 372 -2.20 -34.01 2.57
C PRO A 372 -3.47 -34.82 2.87
N PRO A 373 -3.55 -35.52 4.02
CA PRO A 373 -4.80 -36.10 4.48
C PRO A 373 -5.89 -35.04 4.65
N SER A 374 -7.15 -35.46 4.53
CA SER A 374 -8.34 -34.62 4.62
C SER A 374 -9.31 -35.20 5.65
N GLY A 375 -10.03 -34.33 6.36
CA GLY A 375 -11.06 -34.69 7.36
C GLY A 375 -10.61 -34.64 8.83
N ASP A 376 -9.33 -34.50 9.12
CA ASP A 376 -8.84 -34.17 10.48
C ASP A 376 -9.18 -32.73 10.87
N ARG A 377 -9.40 -32.48 12.16
CA ARG A 377 -9.55 -31.13 12.71
C ARG A 377 -8.23 -30.56 13.20
N VAL A 378 -7.32 -31.42 13.65
CA VAL A 378 -6.06 -31.00 14.24
C VAL A 378 -4.87 -31.78 13.68
N THR A 379 -3.80 -31.06 13.35
CA THR A 379 -2.49 -31.63 13.04
C THR A 379 -1.50 -31.24 14.13
N VAL A 380 -0.74 -32.21 14.62
CA VAL A 380 0.39 -31.99 15.52
C VAL A 380 1.66 -32.18 14.71
N LEU A 381 2.38 -31.09 14.47
CA LEU A 381 3.60 -31.06 13.67
C LEU A 381 4.84 -31.14 14.55
N THR A 382 5.73 -32.05 14.18
CA THR A 382 6.85 -32.48 15.03
C THR A 382 8.14 -32.52 14.20
N GLY A 383 9.30 -32.67 14.84
CA GLY A 383 10.57 -32.88 14.14
C GLY A 383 11.65 -31.83 14.42
N ALA A 384 12.71 -31.84 13.60
CA ALA A 384 13.97 -31.14 13.91
C ALA A 384 13.82 -29.63 14.19
N ASN A 385 14.64 -29.13 15.12
CA ASN A 385 14.85 -27.70 15.30
C ASN A 385 15.44 -27.10 14.02
N SER A 386 15.02 -25.88 13.67
CA SER A 386 15.36 -25.23 12.39
C SER A 386 14.79 -25.92 11.14
N GLY A 387 13.79 -26.81 11.32
CA GLY A 387 13.08 -27.45 10.22
C GLY A 387 11.90 -26.67 9.64
N GLY A 388 11.84 -25.35 9.81
CA GLY A 388 10.77 -24.52 9.20
C GLY A 388 9.36 -24.70 9.77
N LYS A 389 9.18 -25.32 10.94
CA LYS A 389 7.86 -25.56 11.56
C LYS A 389 7.10 -24.25 11.85
N THR A 390 7.74 -23.28 12.51
CA THR A 390 7.17 -21.95 12.75
C THR A 390 6.85 -21.23 11.45
N THR A 391 7.78 -21.28 10.48
CA THR A 391 7.61 -20.71 9.15
C THR A 391 6.42 -21.30 8.40
N LEU A 392 6.13 -22.59 8.56
CA LEU A 392 4.93 -23.22 8.00
C LEU A 392 3.67 -22.60 8.62
N LEU A 393 3.61 -22.44 9.94
CA LEU A 393 2.48 -21.77 10.60
C LEU A 393 2.31 -20.33 10.10
N GLU A 394 3.40 -19.58 9.96
CA GLU A 394 3.39 -18.22 9.38
C GLU A 394 2.88 -18.25 7.93
N THR A 395 3.30 -19.22 7.11
CA THR A 395 2.85 -19.36 5.72
C THR A 395 1.35 -19.64 5.65
N LEU A 396 0.83 -20.53 6.49
CA LEU A 396 -0.61 -20.81 6.59
C LEU A 396 -1.39 -19.58 7.06
N SER A 397 -0.87 -18.84 8.04
CA SER A 397 -1.42 -17.57 8.50
C SER A 397 -1.48 -16.55 7.36
N GLN A 398 -0.39 -16.40 6.59
CA GLN A 398 -0.33 -15.49 5.46
C GLN A 398 -1.40 -15.82 4.41
N VAL A 399 -1.53 -17.09 4.02
CA VAL A 399 -2.54 -17.55 3.06
C VAL A 399 -3.96 -17.26 3.56
N THR A 400 -4.25 -17.55 4.83
CA THR A 400 -5.57 -17.28 5.42
C THR A 400 -5.88 -15.78 5.46
N LEU A 401 -4.92 -14.95 5.88
CA LEU A 401 -5.11 -13.50 6.01
C LEU A 401 -5.25 -12.81 4.65
N LEU A 402 -4.41 -13.17 3.66
CA LEU A 402 -4.53 -12.66 2.29
C LEU A 402 -5.90 -13.03 1.70
N THR A 403 -6.32 -14.28 1.85
CA THR A 403 -7.64 -14.73 1.39
C THR A 403 -8.74 -13.91 2.04
N ALA A 404 -8.70 -13.72 3.37
CA ALA A 404 -9.72 -12.96 4.08
C ALA A 404 -9.74 -11.47 3.68
N MET A 405 -8.61 -10.91 3.24
CA MET A 405 -8.56 -9.54 2.72
C MET A 405 -9.06 -9.43 1.26
N GLY A 406 -9.38 -10.55 0.60
CA GLY A 406 -9.76 -10.57 -0.81
C GLY A 406 -8.56 -10.49 -1.76
N LEU A 407 -7.40 -11.00 -1.35
CA LEU A 407 -6.15 -10.95 -2.12
C LEU A 407 -5.72 -12.36 -2.57
N PRO A 408 -5.06 -12.48 -3.73
CA PRO A 408 -4.47 -13.74 -4.16
C PRO A 408 -3.35 -14.19 -3.19
N VAL A 409 -3.05 -15.48 -3.18
CA VAL A 409 -2.20 -16.12 -2.16
C VAL A 409 -0.92 -16.73 -2.75
N PRO A 410 0.16 -16.85 -1.97
CA PRO A 410 1.47 -17.33 -2.45
C PRO A 410 1.51 -18.87 -2.53
N ALA A 411 0.67 -19.46 -3.35
CA ALA A 411 0.58 -20.91 -3.55
C ALA A 411 0.18 -21.25 -4.98
N ALA A 412 0.59 -22.42 -5.49
CA ALA A 412 0.15 -22.91 -6.79
C ALA A 412 -1.37 -23.17 -6.81
N SER A 413 -1.90 -23.66 -5.69
CA SER A 413 -3.33 -23.73 -5.41
C SER A 413 -3.59 -23.66 -3.91
N ALA A 414 -4.74 -23.14 -3.51
CA ALA A 414 -5.17 -23.11 -2.12
C ALA A 414 -6.69 -23.33 -2.03
N GLU A 415 -7.11 -24.09 -1.03
CA GLU A 415 -8.49 -24.20 -0.56
C GLU A 415 -8.55 -23.64 0.86
N VAL A 416 -9.35 -22.59 1.07
CA VAL A 416 -9.36 -21.84 2.32
C VAL A 416 -10.79 -21.68 2.79
N GLY A 417 -11.06 -22.25 3.96
CA GLY A 417 -12.29 -22.09 4.71
C GLY A 417 -12.42 -20.68 5.28
N GLN A 418 -13.66 -20.27 5.55
CA GLN A 418 -13.92 -19.01 6.23
C GLN A 418 -13.70 -19.15 7.74
N PHE A 419 -12.84 -18.30 8.31
CA PHE A 419 -12.54 -18.27 9.74
C PHE A 419 -12.97 -16.94 10.35
N ASP A 420 -13.71 -17.01 11.46
CA ASP A 420 -14.13 -15.84 12.24
C ASP A 420 -13.01 -15.36 13.17
N THR A 421 -12.09 -16.25 13.54
CA THR A 421 -10.92 -15.89 14.35
C THR A 421 -9.71 -16.75 14.00
N VAL A 422 -8.57 -16.10 13.77
CA VAL A 422 -7.26 -16.72 13.58
C VAL A 422 -6.42 -16.44 14.82
N VAL A 423 -6.01 -17.52 15.48
CA VAL A 423 -5.07 -17.50 16.59
C VAL A 423 -3.73 -17.94 16.03
N PHE A 424 -2.77 -17.02 16.00
CA PHE A 424 -1.37 -17.37 15.79
C PHE A 424 -0.61 -17.14 17.09
N HIS A 425 0.18 -18.12 17.52
CA HIS A 425 1.06 -17.99 18.67
C HIS A 425 2.45 -18.48 18.29
N ARG A 426 3.43 -17.59 18.32
CA ARG A 426 4.85 -17.93 18.17
C ARG A 426 5.59 -17.78 19.49
N ARG A 427 6.71 -18.49 19.62
CA ARG A 427 7.56 -18.41 20.80
C ARG A 427 8.21 -17.02 20.92
N HIS A 428 7.96 -16.35 22.04
CA HIS A 428 8.63 -15.09 22.40
C HIS A 428 9.76 -15.36 23.41
N ALA A 429 10.93 -14.74 23.23
CA ALA A 429 12.14 -14.99 24.03
C ALA A 429 12.05 -14.58 25.53
N SER A 430 10.88 -14.13 26.01
CA SER A 430 10.72 -13.61 27.37
C SER A 430 10.24 -14.68 28.35
N PHE A 431 11.07 -15.01 29.34
CA PHE A 431 10.74 -15.90 30.46
C PHE A 431 10.41 -15.09 31.72
N ASN A 432 9.26 -14.41 31.72
CA ASN A 432 8.76 -13.71 32.92
C ASN A 432 7.77 -14.59 33.70
N ALA A 433 7.66 -14.39 35.02
CA ALA A 433 6.60 -15.00 35.80
C ALA A 433 5.22 -14.52 35.27
N GLY A 434 4.36 -15.46 34.86
CA GLY A 434 3.02 -15.18 34.33
C GLY A 434 2.82 -15.39 32.82
N VAL A 435 3.87 -15.76 32.07
CA VAL A 435 3.76 -16.01 30.61
C VAL A 435 2.72 -17.09 30.28
N LEU A 436 2.69 -18.18 31.06
CA LEU A 436 1.68 -19.24 30.89
C LEU A 436 0.26 -18.70 31.02
N GLU A 437 0.01 -17.89 32.04
CA GLU A 437 -1.30 -17.31 32.29
C GLU A 437 -1.70 -16.35 31.17
N SER A 438 -0.79 -15.47 30.72
CA SER A 438 -1.06 -14.56 29.60
C SER A 438 -1.31 -15.30 28.29
N THR A 439 -0.54 -16.36 28.00
CA THR A 439 -0.73 -17.16 26.79
C THR A 439 -2.09 -17.83 26.80
N LEU A 440 -2.47 -18.51 27.90
CA LEU A 440 -3.78 -19.13 28.04
C LEU A 440 -4.92 -18.12 27.93
N LYS A 441 -4.78 -16.93 28.54
CA LYS A 441 -5.75 -15.83 28.40
C LYS A 441 -5.86 -15.29 26.97
N SER A 442 -4.83 -15.48 26.14
CA SER A 442 -4.87 -15.06 24.74
C SER A 442 -5.43 -16.13 23.81
N ILE A 443 -5.06 -17.40 23.99
CA ILE A 443 -5.36 -18.48 23.02
C ILE A 443 -6.65 -19.24 23.34
N VAL A 444 -7.09 -19.30 24.61
CA VAL A 444 -8.28 -20.06 25.00
C VAL A 444 -9.58 -19.33 24.66
N PRO A 445 -9.73 -18.01 24.95
CA PRO A 445 -11.01 -17.34 24.68
C PRO A 445 -11.49 -17.41 23.22
N PRO A 446 -10.62 -17.28 22.19
CA PRO A 446 -11.03 -17.49 20.80
C PRO A 446 -11.71 -18.82 20.49
N LEU A 447 -11.36 -19.90 21.20
CA LEU A 447 -12.01 -21.22 21.06
C LEU A 447 -13.35 -21.30 21.80
N THR A 448 -13.60 -20.38 22.73
CA THR A 448 -14.82 -20.38 23.54
C THR A 448 -15.97 -19.57 22.93
N ASN A 449 -15.64 -18.67 22.00
CA ASN A 449 -16.59 -17.83 21.28
C ASN A 449 -17.38 -18.65 20.25
N ASP A 450 -18.53 -18.12 19.84
CA ASP A 450 -19.27 -18.66 18.70
C ASP A 450 -18.54 -18.29 17.40
N GLY A 451 -18.30 -19.27 16.52
CA GLY A 451 -17.62 -19.05 15.24
C GLY A 451 -16.60 -20.15 14.90
N ARG A 452 -16.00 -20.02 13.72
CA ARG A 452 -14.94 -20.90 13.19
C ARG A 452 -13.57 -20.33 13.56
N THR A 453 -12.82 -21.06 14.37
CA THR A 453 -11.49 -20.65 14.84
C THR A 453 -10.39 -21.49 14.20
N LEU A 454 -9.36 -20.83 13.68
CA LEU A 454 -8.10 -21.44 13.24
C LEU A 454 -7.02 -21.25 14.30
N MET A 455 -6.45 -22.34 14.79
CA MET A 455 -5.38 -22.37 15.79
C MET A 455 -4.04 -22.69 15.12
N LEU A 456 -3.09 -21.76 15.15
CA LEU A 456 -1.72 -21.93 14.69
C LEU A 456 -0.80 -21.69 15.89
N VAL A 457 -0.36 -22.75 16.56
CA VAL A 457 0.32 -22.64 17.87
C VAL A 457 1.68 -23.28 17.81
N ASP A 458 2.71 -22.50 18.15
CA ASP A 458 4.10 -22.94 18.15
C ASP A 458 4.68 -23.12 19.55
N GLU A 459 5.49 -24.16 19.74
CA GLU A 459 6.28 -24.52 20.93
C GLU A 459 5.64 -24.14 22.29
N PHE A 460 4.38 -24.53 22.51
CA PHE A 460 3.64 -24.22 23.74
C PHE A 460 4.38 -24.72 25.00
N GLU A 461 5.14 -25.81 24.89
CA GLU A 461 5.92 -26.38 25.97
C GLU A 461 7.06 -25.51 26.49
N ALA A 462 7.49 -24.49 25.75
CA ALA A 462 8.55 -23.58 26.20
C ALA A 462 8.16 -22.76 27.43
N ILE A 463 6.88 -22.78 27.83
CA ILE A 463 6.30 -21.88 28.83
C ILE A 463 6.17 -22.53 30.22
N THR A 464 6.20 -23.86 30.33
CA THR A 464 6.00 -24.58 31.60
C THR A 464 6.78 -25.91 31.66
N GLU A 465 6.63 -26.66 32.76
CA GLU A 465 7.28 -27.95 32.93
C GLU A 465 6.78 -28.96 31.87
N PRO A 466 7.65 -29.77 31.22
CA PRO A 466 7.28 -30.58 30.07
C PRO A 466 6.05 -31.48 30.27
N GLY A 467 5.95 -32.18 31.41
CA GLY A 467 4.79 -33.03 31.68
C GLY A 467 3.48 -32.25 31.82
N ARG A 468 3.52 -31.04 32.40
CA ARG A 468 2.35 -30.15 32.49
C ARG A 468 2.02 -29.52 31.15
N ALA A 469 3.03 -29.24 30.33
CA ALA A 469 2.86 -28.74 28.99
C ALA A 469 2.12 -29.74 28.09
N ALA A 470 2.51 -31.02 28.14
CA ALA A 470 1.82 -32.09 27.40
C ALA A 470 0.34 -32.20 27.82
N ASP A 471 0.05 -32.22 29.13
CA ASP A 471 -1.33 -32.25 29.64
C ASP A 471 -2.18 -31.08 29.12
N LEU A 472 -1.62 -29.86 29.16
CA LEU A 472 -2.31 -28.65 28.71
C LEU A 472 -2.50 -28.61 27.18
N LEU A 473 -1.48 -29.02 26.43
CA LEU A 473 -1.53 -29.06 24.97
C LEU A 473 -2.55 -30.11 24.49
N ASN A 474 -2.59 -31.29 25.11
CA ASN A 474 -3.66 -32.27 24.89
C ASN A 474 -5.05 -31.68 25.18
N GLY A 475 -5.19 -30.94 26.28
CA GLY A 475 -6.42 -30.24 26.61
C GLY A 475 -6.84 -29.21 25.54
N LEU A 476 -5.88 -28.47 24.97
CA LEU A 476 -6.12 -27.51 23.89
C LEU A 476 -6.48 -28.19 22.56
N VAL A 477 -5.81 -29.29 22.23
CA VAL A 477 -6.14 -30.12 21.05
C VAL A 477 -7.57 -30.65 21.18
N GLN A 478 -7.92 -31.23 22.32
CA GLN A 478 -9.28 -31.73 22.57
C GLN A 478 -10.31 -30.61 22.52
N LEU A 479 -10.03 -29.46 23.14
CA LEU A 479 -10.92 -28.30 23.10
C LEU A 479 -11.15 -27.81 21.67
N THR A 480 -10.10 -27.80 20.84
CA THR A 480 -10.21 -27.40 19.43
C THR A 480 -11.10 -28.35 18.65
N VAL A 481 -10.95 -29.66 18.86
CA VAL A 481 -11.83 -30.67 18.26
C VAL A 481 -13.28 -30.50 18.74
N ASP A 482 -13.50 -30.42 20.05
CA ASP A 482 -14.83 -30.33 20.68
C ASP A 482 -15.60 -29.08 20.23
N ARG A 483 -14.89 -27.99 19.96
CA ARG A 483 -15.44 -26.72 19.48
C ARG A 483 -15.57 -26.64 17.96
N GLY A 484 -15.15 -27.69 17.24
CA GLY A 484 -15.15 -27.69 15.78
C GLY A 484 -14.21 -26.65 15.18
N GLY A 485 -13.13 -26.28 15.88
CA GLY A 485 -12.05 -25.48 15.30
C GLY A 485 -11.15 -26.31 14.37
N LEU A 486 -10.24 -25.63 13.68
CA LEU A 486 -9.11 -26.26 12.97
C LEU A 486 -7.81 -25.87 13.66
N GLY A 487 -6.83 -26.78 13.70
CA GLY A 487 -5.59 -26.54 14.43
C GLY A 487 -4.35 -27.14 13.79
N VAL A 488 -3.26 -26.38 13.78
CA VAL A 488 -1.90 -26.85 13.52
C VAL A 488 -1.05 -26.48 14.73
N TYR A 489 -0.63 -27.49 15.48
CA TYR A 489 0.15 -27.35 16.71
C TYR A 489 1.55 -27.86 16.47
N VAL A 490 2.55 -27.01 16.63
CA VAL A 490 3.95 -27.39 16.56
C VAL A 490 4.47 -27.70 17.96
N THR A 491 5.06 -28.88 18.13
CA THR A 491 5.60 -29.31 19.42
C THR A 491 6.68 -30.38 19.28
N HIS A 492 7.58 -30.43 20.26
CA HIS A 492 8.54 -31.51 20.46
C HIS A 492 8.00 -32.62 21.36
N LEU A 493 6.83 -32.44 21.99
CA LEU A 493 6.23 -33.37 22.95
C LEU A 493 5.27 -34.40 22.30
N ALA A 494 5.51 -34.75 21.04
CA ALA A 494 4.60 -35.58 20.25
C ALA A 494 4.26 -36.92 20.89
N ASP A 495 5.28 -37.58 21.44
CA ASP A 495 5.16 -38.90 22.05
C ASP A 495 4.37 -38.83 23.36
N GLU A 496 4.49 -37.72 24.10
CA GLU A 496 3.74 -37.46 25.33
C GLU A 496 2.28 -37.09 25.08
N LEU A 497 1.90 -36.68 23.86
CA LEU A 497 0.51 -36.37 23.51
C LEU A 497 -0.33 -37.61 23.15
N SER A 498 0.30 -38.77 22.97
CA SER A 498 -0.41 -40.00 22.58
C SER A 498 -1.19 -40.63 23.74
N PRO A 499 -2.46 -41.07 23.54
CA PRO A 499 -3.20 -41.06 22.27
C PRO A 499 -3.89 -39.72 22.00
N LEU A 500 -3.81 -39.25 20.76
CA LEU A 500 -4.59 -38.12 20.25
C LEU A 500 -6.05 -38.53 19.95
N PRO A 501 -7.00 -37.56 19.92
CA PRO A 501 -8.36 -37.83 19.43
C PRO A 501 -8.35 -38.30 17.97
N PRO A 502 -9.36 -39.08 17.51
CA PRO A 502 -9.37 -39.66 16.17
C PRO A 502 -9.43 -38.61 15.04
N GLU A 503 -9.92 -37.40 15.34
CA GLU A 503 -9.92 -36.24 14.45
C GLU A 503 -8.56 -35.51 14.43
N ALA A 504 -7.54 -36.01 15.12
CA ALA A 504 -6.20 -35.45 15.13
C ALA A 504 -5.16 -36.40 14.55
N ARG A 505 -4.16 -35.85 13.87
CA ARG A 505 -3.04 -36.60 13.29
C ARG A 505 -1.68 -35.99 13.66
N ILE A 506 -0.63 -36.80 13.55
CA ILE A 506 0.76 -36.36 13.77
C ILE A 506 1.50 -36.33 12.44
N ASP A 507 2.12 -35.19 12.15
CA ASP A 507 2.96 -34.97 10.98
C ASP A 507 4.39 -34.63 11.42
N GLY A 508 5.38 -34.84 10.54
CA GLY A 508 6.80 -34.76 10.91
C GLY A 508 7.67 -34.12 9.85
N ILE A 509 8.60 -33.25 10.27
CA ILE A 509 9.68 -32.70 9.44
C ILE A 509 11.01 -33.35 9.80
N PHE A 510 11.82 -33.66 8.79
CA PHE A 510 13.05 -34.42 8.93
C PHE A 510 14.26 -33.66 8.37
N ALA A 511 15.31 -33.58 9.17
CA ALA A 511 16.62 -33.24 8.62
C ALA A 511 17.19 -34.46 7.90
N GLU A 512 17.81 -34.23 6.75
CA GLU A 512 18.39 -35.29 5.92
C GLU A 512 19.90 -35.43 6.11
N GLY A 513 20.55 -34.43 6.68
CA GLY A 513 21.99 -34.45 6.95
C GLY A 513 22.60 -33.05 7.00
N LEU A 514 23.87 -32.95 6.65
CA LEU A 514 24.61 -31.70 6.52
C LEU A 514 25.06 -31.50 5.06
N THR A 515 25.11 -30.24 4.61
CA THR A 515 25.74 -29.86 3.34
C THR A 515 27.27 -29.86 3.48
N GLN A 516 27.99 -29.66 2.36
CA GLN A 516 29.45 -29.50 2.33
C GLN A 516 29.93 -28.36 3.25
N ASP A 517 29.18 -27.26 3.30
CA ASP A 517 29.45 -26.11 4.18
C ASP A 517 28.98 -26.33 5.62
N LEU A 518 28.63 -27.58 5.98
CA LEU A 518 28.12 -27.98 7.28
C LEU A 518 26.81 -27.27 7.66
N ALA A 519 26.04 -26.77 6.69
CA ALA A 519 24.69 -26.28 6.93
C ALA A 519 23.74 -27.47 7.07
N LEU A 520 22.68 -27.33 7.87
CA LEU A 520 21.70 -28.40 8.03
C LEU A 520 20.89 -28.53 6.73
N ARG A 521 20.91 -29.72 6.11
CA ARG A 521 20.05 -30.04 4.97
C ARG A 521 18.73 -30.56 5.51
N VAL A 522 17.66 -29.79 5.32
CA VAL A 522 16.31 -30.16 5.77
C VAL A 522 15.41 -30.25 4.55
N ASP A 523 14.61 -31.31 4.46
CA ASP A 523 13.42 -31.30 3.62
C ASP A 523 12.28 -30.66 4.41
N TYR A 524 11.91 -29.42 4.04
CA TYR A 524 10.91 -28.65 4.77
C TYR A 524 9.48 -29.15 4.55
N GLN A 525 9.25 -30.08 3.61
CA GLN A 525 7.95 -30.68 3.35
C GLN A 525 7.56 -31.65 4.49
N PRO A 526 6.46 -31.39 5.23
CA PRO A 526 5.99 -32.33 6.24
C PRO A 526 5.64 -33.70 5.64
N ARG A 527 6.04 -34.77 6.33
CA ARG A 527 5.61 -36.14 6.05
C ARG A 527 4.40 -36.47 6.91
N PHE A 528 3.31 -36.79 6.26
CA PHE A 528 2.02 -36.99 6.91
C PHE A 528 1.96 -38.30 7.70
N GLY A 529 1.29 -38.29 8.85
CA GLY A 529 1.07 -39.47 9.69
C GLY A 529 2.36 -40.06 10.31
N THR A 530 3.45 -39.29 10.33
CA THR A 530 4.76 -39.74 10.80
C THR A 530 5.29 -38.82 11.89
N VAL A 531 5.76 -39.38 13.00
CA VAL A 531 6.43 -38.59 14.06
C VAL A 531 7.82 -38.17 13.56
N GLY A 532 8.02 -36.86 13.48
CA GLY A 532 9.31 -36.24 13.19
C GLY A 532 10.30 -36.50 14.32
N LYS A 533 11.57 -36.72 13.98
CA LYS A 533 12.63 -36.93 14.98
C LYS A 533 13.55 -35.73 15.03
N SER A 534 13.90 -35.31 16.24
CA SER A 534 15.02 -34.39 16.44
C SER A 534 16.32 -35.12 16.14
N THR A 535 17.19 -34.52 15.33
CA THR A 535 18.49 -35.08 14.93
C THR A 535 19.63 -34.25 15.52
N PRO A 536 19.81 -34.22 16.86
CA PRO A 536 20.86 -33.44 17.53
C PRO A 536 22.27 -33.87 17.09
N GLU A 537 22.43 -35.11 16.62
CA GLU A 537 23.66 -35.64 16.05
C GLU A 537 24.20 -34.76 14.91
N PHE A 538 23.35 -34.17 14.06
CA PHE A 538 23.81 -33.27 12.98
C PHE A 538 24.35 -31.95 13.53
N ILE A 539 23.72 -31.39 14.56
CA ILE A 539 24.20 -30.17 15.22
C ILE A 539 25.55 -30.42 15.90
N VAL A 540 25.66 -31.54 16.63
CA VAL A 540 26.90 -31.93 17.29
C VAL A 540 28.00 -32.21 16.28
N SER A 541 27.70 -32.87 15.16
CA SER A 541 28.65 -33.10 14.05
C SER A 541 29.22 -31.78 13.52
N ARG A 542 28.36 -30.80 13.23
CA ARG A 542 28.78 -29.46 12.80
C ARG A 542 29.66 -28.76 13.83
N LEU A 543 29.31 -28.84 15.12
CA LEU A 543 30.09 -28.23 16.20
C LEU A 543 31.49 -28.87 16.33
N VAL A 544 31.58 -30.20 16.22
CA VAL A 544 32.87 -30.93 16.20
C VAL A 544 33.72 -30.51 15.00
N ALA A 545 33.12 -30.42 13.80
CA ALA A 545 33.83 -30.05 12.58
C ALA A 545 34.34 -28.60 12.60
N ASN A 546 33.56 -27.65 13.13
CA ASN A 546 33.91 -26.23 13.18
C ASN A 546 34.82 -25.85 14.35
N ALA A 547 35.01 -26.74 15.34
CA ALA A 547 35.85 -26.43 16.49
C ALA A 547 37.34 -26.40 16.12
N THR A 548 37.91 -25.20 16.12
CA THR A 548 39.34 -24.94 15.89
C THR A 548 40.19 -25.12 17.14
N ASP A 549 39.63 -24.81 18.32
CA ASP A 549 40.28 -25.07 19.60
C ASP A 549 40.15 -26.54 19.99
N ARG A 550 41.30 -27.16 20.31
CA ARG A 550 41.37 -28.59 20.62
C ARG A 550 40.59 -28.98 21.89
N SER A 551 40.56 -28.11 22.89
CA SER A 551 39.86 -28.39 24.15
C SER A 551 38.34 -28.27 23.97
N VAL A 552 37.88 -27.28 23.20
CA VAL A 552 36.46 -27.13 22.83
C VAL A 552 36.01 -28.30 21.97
N ARG A 553 36.81 -28.70 20.97
CA ARG A 553 36.53 -29.87 20.13
C ARG A 553 36.37 -31.14 20.94
N GLN A 554 37.28 -31.39 21.89
CA GLN A 554 37.19 -32.55 22.77
C GLN A 554 35.92 -32.52 23.64
N GLY A 555 35.47 -31.32 24.04
CA GLY A 555 34.18 -31.12 24.69
C GLY A 555 32.99 -31.51 23.82
N PHE A 556 32.97 -31.13 22.54
CA PHE A 556 31.92 -31.54 21.60
C PHE A 556 31.99 -33.03 21.25
N GLU A 557 33.17 -33.62 21.12
CA GLU A 557 33.35 -35.07 20.93
C GLU A 557 32.80 -35.86 22.13
N ALA A 558 32.94 -35.35 23.36
CA ALA A 558 32.31 -35.94 24.53
C ALA A 558 30.77 -35.86 24.48
N LEU A 559 30.21 -34.76 23.95
CA LEU A 559 28.76 -34.66 23.72
C LEU A 559 28.29 -35.60 22.59
N ALA A 560 29.11 -35.80 21.55
CA ALA A 560 28.82 -36.74 20.46
C ALA A 560 28.59 -38.17 20.98
N ALA A 561 29.36 -38.60 21.98
CA ALA A 561 29.15 -39.89 22.64
C ALA A 561 27.77 -40.02 23.32
N ALA A 562 27.18 -38.91 23.78
CA ALA A 562 25.87 -38.90 24.43
C ALA A 562 24.69 -38.93 23.43
N VAL A 563 24.86 -38.34 22.24
CA VAL A 563 23.81 -38.31 21.19
C VAL A 563 23.93 -39.44 20.16
N GLY A 564 25.07 -40.14 20.11
CA GLY A 564 25.31 -41.28 19.23
C GLY A 564 26.56 -41.08 18.37
N GLU A 565 27.70 -41.60 18.84
CA GLU A 565 29.02 -41.37 18.23
C GLU A 565 29.09 -41.88 16.78
N GLU A 566 28.51 -43.05 16.49
CA GLU A 566 28.49 -43.63 15.14
C GLU A 566 27.71 -42.75 14.15
N ALA A 567 26.56 -42.20 14.57
CA ALA A 567 25.74 -41.32 13.73
C ALA A 567 26.47 -39.99 13.43
N VAL A 568 27.20 -39.46 14.41
CA VAL A 568 28.03 -38.26 14.24
C VAL A 568 29.18 -38.51 13.27
N GLN A 569 29.90 -39.63 13.41
CA GLN A 569 31.01 -39.98 12.51
C GLN A 569 30.52 -40.28 11.09
N GLN A 570 29.38 -40.95 10.95
CA GLN A 570 28.77 -41.20 9.65
C GLN A 570 28.38 -39.89 8.96
N THR A 571 27.73 -38.97 9.67
CA THR A 571 27.38 -37.64 9.14
C THR A 571 28.61 -36.89 8.63
N LEU A 572 29.70 -36.87 9.41
CA LEU A 572 30.95 -36.19 9.02
C LEU A 572 31.61 -36.86 7.81
N SER A 573 31.52 -38.18 7.70
CA SER A 573 32.03 -38.95 6.56
C SER A 573 31.23 -38.65 5.29
N ASP A 574 29.90 -38.56 5.40
CA ASP A 574 29.00 -38.27 4.26
C ASP A 574 29.24 -36.85 3.71
N VAL A 575 29.55 -35.88 4.58
CA VAL A 575 29.98 -34.52 4.16
C VAL A 575 31.32 -34.57 3.40
N GLN A 576 32.29 -35.37 3.86
CA GLN A 576 33.58 -35.51 3.18
C GLN A 576 33.47 -36.20 1.82
N LEU A 577 32.66 -37.27 1.73
CA LEU A 577 32.44 -38.01 0.48
C LEU A 577 31.67 -37.22 -0.56
N SER A 578 30.79 -36.32 -0.13
CA SER A 578 30.12 -35.39 -1.04
C SER A 578 31.03 -34.27 -1.54
N SER A 579 32.26 -34.14 -1.03
CA SER A 579 33.26 -33.12 -1.41
C SER A 579 34.20 -33.56 -2.56
N GLU A 580 34.14 -34.83 -2.98
CA GLU A 580 34.84 -35.40 -4.15
C GLU A 580 33.91 -35.47 -5.37
#